data_AF-A0A1H8ART8-F1
#
_entry.id   AF-A0A1H8ART8-F1
#
_cell.length_a   1.000
_cell.length_b   1.000
_cell.length_c   1.000
_cell.angle_alpha   90.00
_cell.angle_beta   90.00
_cell.angle_gamma   90.00
#
_symmetry.space_group_name_H-M   'P 1'
#
loop_
_entity.id
_entity.type
_entity.pdbx_description
1 polymer ?
#
loop_
_entity_poly.entity_id
_entity_poly.type
_entity_poly.pdbx_seq_one_letter_code
_entity_poly.pdbx_strand_id
1 'polypeptide(L)'
;MGYYVGDIPAQDLVIEPVRREEPIDLAPFDEVDVKLYDPAGVLVDGPGFLGTLGPETIVVEWPGTSPFAIAGIYSLRLTLSSTTADTRERVPAVRLVADIDDGWHTLESCRDDWRDAPGFDSWLYELLWSARQQVVAYGPKLAEGAHPPLNYLRAQLMQARNLWNAGKVDPASGGQGEDTFVMRPFPLDWMIKQIIRPVTAVPAVG
;
A
#
# COMPACT_ATOMS: atom_id res chain seq x y z
N MET A 1 -6.09 0.89 -5.39
CA MET A 1 -6.86 -0.35 -5.58
C MET A 1 -6.23 -1.43 -4.70
N GLY A 2 -7.04 -2.07 -3.85
CA GLY A 2 -6.61 -3.17 -2.98
C GLY A 2 -7.06 -4.51 -3.54
N TYR A 3 -6.13 -5.46 -3.57
CA TYR A 3 -6.34 -6.87 -3.86
C TYR A 3 -5.94 -7.69 -2.63
N TYR A 4 -6.20 -8.98 -2.65
CA TYR A 4 -5.68 -9.94 -1.68
C TYR A 4 -4.64 -10.89 -2.32
N VAL A 5 -3.77 -11.45 -1.47
CA VAL A 5 -2.86 -12.52 -1.88
C VAL A 5 -3.65 -13.69 -2.46
N GLY A 6 -3.29 -14.11 -3.68
CA GLY A 6 -3.98 -15.17 -4.42
C GLY A 6 -5.11 -14.69 -5.33
N ASP A 7 -5.46 -13.40 -5.33
CA ASP A 7 -6.51 -12.87 -6.19
C ASP A 7 -6.12 -12.92 -7.68
N ILE A 8 -7.11 -13.22 -8.51
CA ILE A 8 -7.06 -13.03 -9.96
C ILE A 8 -8.10 -11.95 -10.29
N PRO A 9 -7.67 -10.71 -10.58
CA PRO A 9 -8.61 -9.64 -10.86
C PRO A 9 -9.48 -9.98 -12.08
N ALA A 10 -10.80 -9.81 -11.93
CA ALA A 10 -11.75 -10.12 -13.00
C ALA A 10 -11.90 -8.98 -14.02
N GLN A 11 -11.44 -7.77 -13.69
CA GLN A 11 -11.57 -6.59 -14.52
C GLN A 11 -10.19 -6.08 -14.91
N ASP A 12 -10.04 -5.69 -16.17
CA ASP A 12 -8.82 -5.09 -16.68
C ASP A 12 -8.52 -3.78 -15.97
N LEU A 13 -7.23 -3.51 -15.80
CA LEU A 13 -6.77 -2.27 -15.21
C LEU A 13 -6.71 -1.20 -16.28
N VAL A 14 -7.56 -0.18 -16.15
CA VAL A 14 -7.56 0.99 -17.02
C VAL A 14 -6.72 2.08 -16.38
N ILE A 15 -5.74 2.59 -17.12
CA ILE A 15 -4.78 3.59 -16.65
C ILE A 15 -4.89 4.81 -17.54
N GLU A 16 -5.14 5.96 -16.93
CA GLU A 16 -5.05 7.28 -17.56
C GLU A 16 -3.65 7.85 -17.27
N PRO A 17 -2.71 7.77 -18.22
CA PRO A 17 -1.33 8.13 -17.96
C PRO A 17 -1.19 9.65 -17.86
N VAL A 18 -0.73 10.13 -16.71
CA VAL A 18 -0.48 11.54 -16.44
C VAL A 18 0.99 11.79 -16.11
N ARG A 19 1.51 12.95 -16.54
CA ARG A 19 2.86 13.43 -16.28
C ARG A 19 2.79 14.87 -15.82
N ARG A 20 3.17 15.11 -14.56
CA ARG A 20 3.08 16.44 -13.93
C ARG A 20 1.67 17.03 -14.08
N GLU A 21 0.65 16.21 -13.79
CA GLU A 21 -0.78 16.56 -13.89
C GLU A 21 -1.31 16.77 -15.32
N GLU A 22 -0.47 16.65 -16.34
CA GLU A 22 -0.89 16.73 -17.74
C GLU A 22 -1.06 15.32 -18.33
N PRO A 23 -2.15 15.03 -19.07
CA PRO A 23 -2.29 13.77 -19.80
C PRO A 23 -1.12 13.54 -20.76
N ILE A 24 -0.63 12.31 -20.81
CA ILE A 24 0.38 11.90 -21.80
C ILE A 24 -0.34 11.67 -23.14
N ASP A 25 0.14 12.31 -24.21
CA ASP A 25 -0.33 12.02 -25.57
C ASP A 25 0.12 10.63 -26.00
N LEU A 26 -0.84 9.73 -26.23
CA LEU A 26 -0.59 8.35 -26.60
C LEU A 26 -0.49 8.14 -28.12
N ALA A 27 -0.94 9.10 -28.93
CA ALA A 27 -0.96 8.98 -30.40
C ALA A 27 0.40 8.66 -31.04
N PRO A 28 1.56 9.09 -30.51
CA PRO A 28 2.87 8.75 -31.08
C PRO A 28 3.33 7.31 -30.86
N PHE A 29 2.69 6.54 -29.98
CA PHE A 29 3.14 5.21 -29.54
C PHE A 29 2.26 4.11 -30.15
N ASP A 30 2.86 2.96 -30.44
CA ASP A 30 2.20 1.79 -31.04
C ASP A 30 2.35 0.51 -30.21
N GLU A 31 3.23 0.51 -29.20
CA GLU A 31 3.46 -0.62 -28.30
C GLU A 31 3.52 -0.17 -26.83
N VAL A 32 3.13 -1.09 -25.93
CA VAL A 32 3.28 -0.92 -24.48
C VAL A 32 3.83 -2.21 -23.85
N ASP A 33 4.95 -2.08 -23.15
CA ASP A 33 5.56 -3.14 -22.34
C ASP A 33 5.11 -2.97 -20.89
N VAL A 34 4.53 -4.04 -20.33
CA VAL A 34 3.95 -4.06 -18.99
C VAL A 34 4.75 -4.99 -18.09
N LYS A 35 5.30 -4.44 -17.01
CA LYS A 35 6.09 -5.20 -16.04
C LYS A 35 5.58 -4.97 -14.62
N LEU A 36 5.24 -6.05 -13.94
CA LEU A 36 4.89 -6.02 -12.52
C LEU A 36 6.08 -6.40 -11.66
N TYR A 37 6.40 -5.58 -10.67
CA TYR A 37 7.40 -5.88 -9.66
C TYR A 37 6.74 -6.15 -8.32
N ASP A 38 7.22 -7.17 -7.63
CA ASP A 38 6.77 -7.55 -6.30
C ASP A 38 7.22 -6.51 -5.24
N PRO A 39 6.75 -6.65 -3.98
CA PRO A 39 7.16 -5.77 -2.89
C PRO A 39 8.68 -5.76 -2.59
N ALA A 40 9.42 -6.79 -3.00
CA ALA A 40 10.88 -6.85 -2.88
C ALA A 40 11.60 -6.22 -4.08
N GLY A 41 10.86 -5.76 -5.10
CA GLY A 41 11.40 -5.18 -6.33
C GLY A 41 11.86 -6.21 -7.36
N VAL A 42 11.47 -7.47 -7.20
CA VAL A 42 11.73 -8.56 -8.15
C VAL A 42 10.62 -8.57 -9.20
N LEU A 43 10.99 -8.80 -10.46
CA LEU A 43 10.00 -8.95 -11.54
C LEU A 43 9.14 -10.20 -11.25
N VAL A 44 7.82 -10.04 -11.30
CA VAL A 44 6.89 -11.17 -11.12
C VAL A 44 6.97 -12.06 -12.37
N ASP A 45 7.50 -13.27 -12.20
CA ASP A 45 7.54 -14.29 -13.24
C ASP A 45 6.14 -14.86 -13.47
N GLY A 46 5.61 -14.73 -14.69
CA GLY A 46 4.29 -15.24 -15.06
C GLY A 46 4.00 -15.08 -16.55
N PRO A 47 2.90 -15.67 -17.06
CA PRO A 47 2.40 -15.31 -18.38
C PRO A 47 2.25 -13.78 -18.42
N GLY A 48 2.94 -13.13 -19.35
CA GLY A 48 3.10 -11.68 -19.35
C GLY A 48 1.77 -10.94 -19.33
N PHE A 49 1.76 -9.76 -18.71
CA PHE A 49 0.64 -8.83 -18.78
C PHE A 49 0.49 -8.36 -20.23
N LEU A 50 -0.75 -8.31 -20.73
CA LEU A 50 -1.03 -7.74 -22.04
C LEU A 50 -1.47 -6.29 -21.85
N GLY A 51 -0.73 -5.37 -22.46
CA GLY A 51 -1.10 -3.96 -22.50
C GLY A 51 -1.64 -3.60 -23.87
N THR A 52 -2.77 -2.89 -23.91
CA THR A 52 -3.38 -2.35 -25.12
C THR A 52 -3.47 -0.84 -25.02
N LEU A 53 -3.00 -0.14 -26.06
CA LEU A 53 -3.12 1.31 -26.17
C LEU A 53 -4.49 1.68 -26.72
N GLY A 54 -5.25 2.43 -25.93
CA GLY A 54 -6.43 3.17 -26.38
C GLY A 54 -6.07 4.61 -26.81
N PRO A 55 -7.07 5.42 -27.22
CA PRO A 55 -6.83 6.80 -27.63
C PRO A 55 -6.32 7.70 -26.50
N GLU A 56 -6.80 7.47 -25.26
CA GLU A 56 -6.44 8.27 -24.07
C GLU A 56 -6.06 7.41 -22.85
N THR A 57 -6.20 6.09 -22.96
CA THR A 57 -6.02 5.15 -21.85
C THR A 57 -5.15 3.98 -22.25
N ILE A 58 -4.52 3.36 -21.25
CA ILE A 58 -3.81 2.09 -21.37
C ILE A 58 -4.64 1.04 -20.63
N VAL A 59 -5.04 0.00 -21.34
CA VAL A 59 -5.74 -1.14 -20.75
C VAL A 59 -4.74 -2.25 -20.50
N VAL A 60 -4.64 -2.71 -19.25
CA VAL A 60 -3.77 -3.81 -18.85
C VAL A 60 -4.63 -5.00 -18.46
N GLU A 61 -4.54 -6.07 -19.25
CA GLU A 61 -5.20 -7.34 -19.00
C GLU A 61 -4.39 -8.16 -17.99
N TRP A 62 -5.11 -8.79 -17.06
CA TRP A 62 -4.50 -9.62 -16.03
C TRP A 62 -4.17 -11.01 -16.56
N PRO A 63 -3.06 -11.62 -16.10
CA PRO A 63 -2.78 -13.02 -16.39
C PRO A 63 -3.87 -13.94 -15.83
N GLY A 64 -4.05 -15.11 -16.46
CA GLY A 64 -4.98 -16.15 -15.98
C GLY A 64 -4.59 -16.83 -14.66
N THR A 65 -3.50 -16.38 -14.04
CA THR A 65 -2.98 -16.85 -12.74
C THR A 65 -2.70 -15.66 -11.85
N SER A 66 -2.88 -15.81 -10.53
CA SER A 66 -2.69 -14.68 -9.61
C SER A 66 -1.24 -14.17 -9.66
N PRO A 67 -1.02 -12.87 -9.89
CA PRO A 67 0.30 -12.28 -9.79
C PRO A 67 0.68 -11.92 -8.33
N PHE A 68 -0.26 -12.07 -7.39
CA PHE A 68 -0.12 -11.60 -6.01
C PHE A 68 0.25 -12.76 -5.07
N ALA A 69 1.52 -13.18 -5.09
CA ALA A 69 1.99 -14.29 -4.27
C ALA A 69 2.30 -13.91 -2.81
N ILE A 70 2.67 -12.65 -2.57
CA ILE A 70 3.00 -12.11 -1.24
C ILE A 70 2.27 -10.81 -0.97
N ALA A 71 2.01 -10.54 0.32
CA ALA A 71 1.40 -9.28 0.73
C ALA A 71 2.38 -8.11 0.57
N GLY A 72 1.89 -6.96 0.13
CA GLY A 72 2.70 -5.76 -0.02
C GLY A 72 2.27 -4.85 -1.15
N ILE A 73 3.14 -3.90 -1.46
CA ILE A 73 2.92 -2.93 -2.52
C ILE A 73 3.70 -3.34 -3.76
N TYR A 74 2.95 -3.73 -4.79
CA TYR A 74 3.48 -4.03 -6.10
C TYR A 74 3.63 -2.76 -6.93
N SER A 75 4.61 -2.76 -7.83
CA SER A 75 4.86 -1.66 -8.75
C SER A 75 4.64 -2.11 -10.19
N LEU A 76 3.54 -1.66 -10.80
CA LEU A 76 3.29 -1.86 -12.22
C LEU A 76 3.99 -0.76 -13.01
N ARG A 77 4.91 -1.16 -13.89
CA ARG A 77 5.70 -0.25 -14.74
C ARG A 77 5.30 -0.46 -16.19
N LEU A 78 5.00 0.66 -16.85
CA LEU A 78 4.65 0.70 -18.26
C LEU A 78 5.74 1.43 -19.01
N THR A 79 6.15 0.86 -20.14
CA THR A 79 7.05 1.52 -21.10
C THR A 79 6.34 1.57 -22.44
N LEU A 80 6.08 2.78 -22.93
CA LEU A 80 5.53 3.04 -24.25
C LEU A 80 6.67 3.04 -25.26
N SER A 81 6.45 2.45 -26.43
CA SER A 81 7.38 2.48 -27.56
C SER A 81 6.67 2.83 -28.87
N SER A 82 7.42 3.47 -29.76
CA SER A 82 7.02 3.71 -31.15
C SER A 82 7.98 2.98 -32.08
N THR A 83 7.49 2.00 -32.84
CA THR A 83 8.33 1.27 -33.80
C THR A 83 8.76 2.14 -34.99
N THR A 84 7.97 3.17 -35.29
CA THR A 84 8.21 4.07 -36.43
C THR A 84 9.12 5.24 -36.09
N ALA A 85 8.97 5.82 -34.89
CA ALA A 85 9.75 6.98 -34.46
C ALA A 85 10.99 6.63 -33.62
N ASP A 86 11.17 5.36 -33.24
CA ASP A 86 12.22 4.88 -32.32
C ASP A 86 12.23 5.67 -30.99
N THR A 87 11.05 6.05 -30.51
CA THR A 87 10.88 6.75 -29.24
C THR A 87 10.41 5.78 -28.17
N ARG A 88 10.83 6.03 -26.92
CA ARG A 88 10.39 5.29 -25.74
C ARG A 88 10.07 6.26 -24.63
N GLU A 89 8.94 6.04 -23.97
CA GLU A 89 8.53 6.83 -22.82
C GLU A 89 8.11 5.93 -21.66
N ARG A 90 8.50 6.32 -20.44
CA ARG A 90 8.14 5.59 -19.23
C ARG A 90 7.03 6.33 -18.52
N VAL A 91 5.91 5.64 -18.30
CA VAL A 91 4.79 6.15 -17.50
C VAL A 91 5.13 6.05 -16.01
N PRO A 92 4.67 6.98 -15.16
CA PRO A 92 4.76 6.82 -13.71
C PRO A 92 4.21 5.46 -13.27
N ALA A 93 4.91 4.82 -12.33
CA ALA A 93 4.54 3.48 -11.89
C ALA A 93 3.21 3.51 -11.12
N VAL A 94 2.31 2.59 -11.45
CA VAL A 94 1.07 2.40 -10.71
C VAL A 94 1.35 1.51 -9.51
N ARG A 95 0.94 1.96 -8.32
CA ARG A 95 1.12 1.21 -7.07
C ARG A 95 -0.15 0.40 -6.79
N LEU A 96 0.01 -0.91 -6.69
CA LEU A 96 -1.07 -1.85 -6.41
C LEU A 96 -0.80 -2.47 -5.05
N VAL A 97 -1.83 -2.65 -4.24
CA VAL A 97 -1.69 -3.28 -2.92
C VAL A 97 -2.28 -4.67 -2.98
N ALA A 98 -1.51 -5.68 -2.55
CA ALA A 98 -2.05 -7.00 -2.20
C ALA A 98 -1.99 -7.15 -0.68
N ASP A 99 -3.14 -7.27 -0.05
CA ASP A 99 -3.29 -7.48 1.38
C ASP A 99 -3.38 -8.97 1.71
N ILE A 100 -3.31 -9.32 2.99
CA ILE A 100 -3.47 -10.70 3.47
C ILE A 100 -4.42 -10.74 4.66
N ASP A 101 -5.34 -11.70 4.64
CA ASP A 101 -6.20 -11.97 5.79
C ASP A 101 -5.51 -12.91 6.79
N ASP A 102 -4.54 -12.37 7.51
CA ASP A 102 -3.86 -13.06 8.62
C ASP A 102 -4.42 -12.67 10.00
N GLY A 103 -5.60 -12.05 10.00
CA GLY A 103 -6.32 -11.56 11.18
C GLY A 103 -5.86 -10.20 11.68
N TRP A 104 -4.85 -9.55 11.07
CA TRP A 104 -4.57 -8.13 11.30
C TRP A 104 -5.57 -7.23 10.54
N HIS A 105 -5.58 -5.92 10.81
CA HIS A 105 -6.40 -5.02 10.00
C HIS A 105 -5.91 -4.99 8.55
N THR A 106 -6.83 -5.32 7.65
CA THR A 106 -6.74 -5.13 6.20
C THR A 106 -7.10 -3.69 5.81
N LEU A 107 -6.85 -3.31 4.55
CA LEU A 107 -7.34 -2.05 3.97
C LEU A 107 -8.84 -1.86 4.16
N GLU A 108 -9.62 -2.90 3.89
CA GLU A 108 -11.08 -2.90 3.98
C GLU A 108 -11.55 -2.69 5.41
N SER A 109 -11.14 -3.57 6.34
CA SER A 109 -11.52 -3.45 7.76
C SER A 109 -11.07 -2.13 8.39
N CYS A 110 -9.91 -1.61 7.95
CA CYS A 110 -9.44 -0.32 8.39
C CYS A 110 -10.34 0.82 7.92
N ARG A 111 -10.83 0.79 6.67
CA ARG A 111 -11.72 1.84 6.14
C ARG A 111 -13.09 1.83 6.82
N ASP A 112 -13.58 0.66 7.19
CA ASP A 112 -14.83 0.53 7.96
C ASP A 112 -14.71 1.21 9.33
N ASP A 113 -13.60 0.98 10.03
CA ASP A 113 -13.38 1.51 11.38
C ASP A 113 -12.83 2.94 11.39
N TRP A 114 -12.19 3.39 10.30
CA TRP A 114 -11.51 4.68 10.18
C TRP A 114 -12.04 5.52 9.00
N ARG A 115 -13.09 6.29 9.30
CA ARG A 115 -13.82 7.13 8.34
C ARG A 115 -12.95 8.12 7.54
N ASP A 116 -11.88 8.66 8.12
CA ASP A 116 -10.97 9.63 7.51
C ASP A 116 -9.61 9.03 7.13
N ALA A 117 -9.56 7.70 6.93
CA ALA A 117 -8.37 7.02 6.44
C ALA A 117 -7.89 7.61 5.10
N PRO A 118 -6.58 7.59 4.81
CA PRO A 118 -6.02 8.01 3.52
C PRO A 118 -6.78 7.45 2.31
N GLY A 119 -6.98 8.28 1.29
CA GLY A 119 -7.62 7.86 0.04
C GLY A 119 -6.75 6.85 -0.73
N PHE A 120 -5.43 7.04 -0.72
CA PHE A 120 -4.50 6.15 -1.42
C PHE A 120 -4.21 4.87 -0.64
N ASP A 121 -4.60 3.73 -1.23
CA ASP A 121 -4.40 2.40 -0.62
C ASP A 121 -2.94 2.09 -0.28
N SER A 122 -1.99 2.52 -1.12
CA SER A 122 -0.56 2.31 -0.86
C SER A 122 -0.10 3.01 0.43
N TRP A 123 -0.60 4.21 0.70
CA TRP A 123 -0.27 4.92 1.94
C TRP A 123 -0.95 4.28 3.14
N LEU A 124 -2.21 3.89 3.00
CA LEU A 124 -2.94 3.20 4.06
C LEU A 124 -2.24 1.88 4.44
N TYR A 125 -1.80 1.11 3.44
CA TYR A 125 -1.03 -0.12 3.66
C TYR A 125 0.30 0.16 4.39
N GLU A 126 1.07 1.16 3.96
CA GLU A 126 2.34 1.52 4.62
C GLU A 126 2.14 1.89 6.10
N LEU A 127 1.06 2.62 6.42
CA LEU A 127 0.69 2.98 7.78
C LEU A 127 0.33 1.75 8.60
N LEU A 128 -0.55 0.88 8.08
CA LEU A 128 -0.99 -0.34 8.76
C LEU A 128 0.16 -1.33 8.98
N TRP A 129 1.02 -1.49 7.98
CA TRP A 129 2.19 -2.37 8.06
C TRP A 129 3.19 -1.87 9.09
N SER A 130 3.52 -0.58 9.06
CA SER A 130 4.44 0.02 10.04
C SER A 130 3.86 -0.03 11.46
N ALA A 131 2.57 0.28 11.61
CA ALA A 131 1.88 0.16 12.90
C ALA A 131 1.94 -1.28 13.44
N ARG A 132 1.66 -2.28 12.58
CA ARG A 132 1.77 -3.70 12.93
C ARG A 132 3.17 -4.03 13.42
N GLN A 133 4.22 -3.64 12.68
CA GLN A 133 5.61 -3.91 13.09
C GLN A 133 5.92 -3.33 14.47
N GLN A 134 5.47 -2.10 14.75
CA GLN A 134 5.69 -1.45 16.04
C GLN A 134 4.92 -2.17 17.18
N VAL A 135 3.65 -2.51 16.94
CA VAL A 135 2.82 -3.25 17.91
C VAL A 135 3.43 -4.61 18.23
N VAL A 136 3.86 -5.36 17.22
CA VAL A 136 4.52 -6.67 17.40
C VAL A 136 5.84 -6.53 18.14
N ALA A 137 6.66 -5.54 17.80
CA ALA A 137 7.94 -5.31 18.46
C ALA A 137 7.78 -4.93 19.95
N TYR A 138 6.72 -4.20 20.29
CA TYR A 138 6.46 -3.77 21.67
C TYR A 138 5.69 -4.80 22.49
N GLY A 139 4.76 -5.55 21.90
CA GLY A 139 3.88 -6.47 22.63
C GLY A 139 4.54 -7.76 23.10
N PRO A 140 3.88 -8.57 23.95
CA PRO A 140 4.27 -9.96 24.16
C PRO A 140 4.44 -10.74 22.84
N LYS A 141 5.40 -11.67 22.80
CA LYS A 141 5.61 -12.50 21.61
C LYS A 141 4.39 -13.40 21.40
N LEU A 142 3.77 -13.31 20.23
CA LEU A 142 2.71 -14.22 19.82
C LEU A 142 3.31 -15.59 19.45
N ALA A 143 2.53 -16.66 19.66
CA ALA A 143 2.90 -17.97 19.16
C ALA A 143 2.94 -17.96 17.62
N GLU A 144 3.75 -18.84 17.04
CA GLU A 144 3.83 -18.96 15.58
C GLU A 144 2.47 -19.32 14.98
N GLY A 145 2.04 -18.59 13.95
CA GLY A 145 0.74 -18.76 13.31
C GLY A 145 -0.47 -18.29 14.14
N ALA A 146 -0.27 -17.75 15.34
CA ALA A 146 -1.39 -17.25 16.14
C ALA A 146 -1.90 -15.92 15.59
N HIS A 147 -3.23 -15.81 15.48
CA HIS A 147 -3.88 -14.54 15.16
C HIS A 147 -3.61 -13.48 16.25
N PRO A 148 -3.51 -12.20 15.87
CA PRO A 148 -3.34 -11.12 16.82
C PRO A 148 -4.56 -11.02 17.76
N PRO A 149 -4.36 -10.83 19.07
CA PRO A 149 -5.47 -10.57 19.98
C PRO A 149 -6.11 -9.21 19.72
N LEU A 150 -7.35 -9.01 20.17
CA LEU A 150 -8.14 -7.80 19.90
C LEU A 150 -7.42 -6.49 20.32
N ASN A 151 -6.64 -6.52 21.41
CA ASN A 151 -5.89 -5.34 21.83
C ASN A 151 -4.75 -4.97 20.86
N TYR A 152 -4.20 -5.93 20.10
CA TYR A 152 -3.20 -5.66 19.07
C TYR A 152 -3.84 -5.01 17.85
N LEU A 153 -5.04 -5.44 17.45
CA LEU A 153 -5.80 -4.83 16.36
C LEU A 153 -6.13 -3.37 16.66
N ARG A 154 -6.70 -3.11 17.84
CA ARG A 154 -6.98 -1.75 18.31
C ARG A 154 -5.70 -0.90 18.36
N ALA A 155 -4.60 -1.47 18.86
CA ALA A 155 -3.32 -0.79 18.92
C ALA A 155 -2.75 -0.46 17.52
N GLN A 156 -2.87 -1.38 16.56
CA GLN A 156 -2.44 -1.16 15.18
C GLN A 156 -3.21 0.01 14.57
N LEU A 157 -4.54 -0.01 14.67
CA LEU A 157 -5.38 1.05 14.09
C LEU A 157 -5.11 2.41 14.73
N MET A 158 -4.99 2.46 16.06
CA MET A 158 -4.63 3.69 16.77
C MET A 158 -3.24 4.21 16.36
N GLN A 159 -2.26 3.31 16.20
CA GLN A 159 -0.92 3.72 15.79
C GLN A 159 -0.89 4.19 14.33
N ALA A 160 -1.62 3.54 13.43
CA ALA A 160 -1.74 3.98 12.04
C ALA A 160 -2.33 5.40 11.94
N ARG A 161 -3.37 5.69 12.76
CA ARG A 161 -3.93 7.05 12.89
C ARG A 161 -2.91 8.06 13.40
N ASN A 162 -2.14 7.70 14.42
CA ASN A 162 -1.10 8.56 14.97
C ASN A 162 -0.02 8.88 13.93
N LEU A 163 0.43 7.87 13.18
CA LEU A 163 1.43 8.02 12.11
C LEU A 163 0.91 8.93 10.98
N TRP A 164 -0.35 8.79 10.59
CA TRP A 164 -0.99 9.65 9.60
C TRP A 164 -1.10 11.10 10.06
N ASN A 165 -1.59 11.32 11.28
CA ASN A 165 -1.72 12.66 11.85
C ASN A 165 -0.35 13.33 12.02
N ALA A 166 0.67 12.57 12.42
CA ALA A 166 2.04 13.07 12.51
C ALA A 166 2.62 13.45 11.14
N GLY A 167 2.28 12.71 10.08
CA GLY A 167 2.72 13.02 8.71
C GLY A 167 2.05 14.25 8.10
N LYS A 168 0.84 14.62 8.55
CA LYS A 168 0.12 15.82 8.08
C LYS A 168 0.67 17.14 8.61
N VAL A 169 1.38 17.14 9.73
CA VAL A 169 1.82 18.35 10.41
C VAL A 169 3.27 18.67 10.02
N ASP A 170 3.48 19.74 9.24
CA ASP A 170 4.81 20.33 9.04
C ASP A 170 5.22 21.18 10.26
N PRO A 171 6.28 20.82 11.02
CA PRO A 171 6.72 21.62 12.18
C PRO A 171 7.36 22.95 11.79
N ALA A 172 7.78 23.13 10.52
CA ALA A 172 8.45 24.35 10.08
C ALA A 172 7.48 25.45 9.65
N SER A 173 6.29 25.10 9.16
CA SER A 173 5.32 26.06 8.62
C SER A 173 3.88 25.91 9.11
N GLY A 174 3.53 24.85 9.84
CA GLY A 174 2.16 24.61 10.31
C GLY A 174 1.13 24.41 9.18
N GLY A 175 1.56 24.31 7.93
CA GLY A 175 0.71 24.09 6.76
C GLY A 175 0.55 22.61 6.41
N GLN A 176 -0.62 22.25 5.86
CA GLN A 176 -0.83 20.96 5.19
C GLN A 176 -0.18 21.01 3.80
N GLY A 177 0.84 20.19 3.57
CA GLY A 177 1.42 19.99 2.23
C GLY A 177 0.71 18.84 1.52
N GLU A 178 0.13 19.11 0.35
CA GLU A 178 -0.75 18.18 -0.37
C GLU A 178 0.02 17.10 -1.18
N ASP A 179 1.30 17.34 -1.52
CA ASP A 179 2.03 16.48 -2.48
C ASP A 179 3.16 15.61 -1.91
N THR A 180 3.48 15.72 -0.62
CA THR A 180 4.56 14.90 -0.02
C THR A 180 4.17 14.36 1.35
N PHE A 181 3.54 13.18 1.36
CA PHE A 181 3.45 12.40 2.59
C PHE A 181 4.84 11.86 2.95
N VAL A 182 5.47 12.42 3.99
CA VAL A 182 6.70 11.90 4.56
C VAL A 182 6.33 11.11 5.82
N MET A 183 6.49 9.79 5.75
CA MET A 183 6.30 8.94 6.92
C MET A 183 7.43 9.21 7.93
N ARG A 184 7.07 9.81 9.06
CA ARG A 184 8.02 10.08 10.14
C ARG A 184 7.96 8.94 11.15
N PRO A 185 9.11 8.40 11.59
CA PRO A 185 9.12 7.40 12.65
C PRO A 185 8.64 8.06 13.95
N PHE A 186 7.41 7.79 14.34
CA PHE A 186 6.87 8.19 15.64
C PHE A 186 6.89 6.97 16.57
N PRO A 187 7.40 7.10 17.81
CA PRO A 187 7.32 6.01 18.77
C PRO A 187 5.86 5.67 19.09
N LEU A 188 5.61 4.46 19.59
CA LEU A 188 4.29 4.11 20.10
C LEU A 188 3.86 5.06 21.22
N ASP A 189 2.65 5.59 21.09
CA ASP A 189 2.01 6.43 22.10
C ASP A 189 1.83 5.66 23.42
N TRP A 190 1.83 6.39 24.53
CA TRP A 190 1.70 5.81 25.87
C TRP A 190 0.38 5.05 26.07
N MET A 191 -0.74 5.57 25.54
CA MET A 191 -2.03 4.89 25.63
C MET A 191 -2.00 3.55 24.88
N ILE A 192 -1.38 3.54 23.70
CA ILE A 192 -1.21 2.33 22.90
C ILE A 192 -0.36 1.30 23.65
N LYS A 193 0.71 1.76 24.31
CA LYS A 193 1.54 0.89 25.16
C LYS A 193 0.75 0.28 26.31
N GLN A 194 -0.15 1.02 26.94
CA GLN A 194 -1.03 0.52 28.00
C GLN A 194 -2.08 -0.47 27.49
N ILE A 195 -2.59 -0.30 26.27
CA ILE A 195 -3.51 -1.26 25.63
C ILE A 195 -2.81 -2.59 25.35
N ILE A 196 -1.57 -2.53 24.83
CA ILE A 196 -0.80 -3.73 24.49
C ILE A 196 -0.31 -4.43 25.77
N ARG A 197 0.17 -3.67 26.76
CA ARG A 197 0.71 -4.18 28.03
C ARG A 197 0.12 -3.39 29.22
N PRO A 198 -1.08 -3.76 29.70
CA PRO A 198 -1.69 -3.10 30.85
C PRO A 198 -0.81 -3.27 32.10
N VAL A 199 -0.53 -2.18 32.81
CA VAL A 199 0.20 -2.23 34.08
C VAL A 199 -0.77 -2.72 35.15
N THR A 200 -0.64 -3.98 35.57
CA THR A 200 -1.32 -4.49 36.76
C THR A 200 -0.58 -4.00 38.01
N ALA A 201 -1.27 -3.35 38.94
CA ALA A 201 -0.69 -3.00 40.22
C ALA A 201 -0.24 -4.27 40.95
N VAL A 202 1.07 -4.38 41.24
CA VAL A 202 1.60 -5.43 42.12
C VAL A 202 1.30 -4.99 43.56
N PRO A 203 0.61 -5.79 44.39
CA PRO A 203 0.40 -5.44 45.78
C PRO A 203 1.78 -5.32 46.47
N ALA A 204 2.12 -4.14 46.97
CA ALA A 204 3.25 -4.00 47.88
C ALA A 204 2.81 -4.60 49.22
N VAL A 205 3.27 -5.82 49.51
CA VAL A 205 3.10 -6.42 50.84
C VAL A 205 4.10 -5.72 51.76
N GLY A 206 3.60 -4.83 52.60
CA GLY A 206 4.32 -4.16 53.68
C GLY A 206 3.80 -4.59 55.03
#